data_AF-A0A7X7MHD6-F1
#
_entry.id   AF-A0A7X7MHD6-F1
#
_cell.length_a   1.000
_cell.length_b   1.000
_cell.length_c   1.000
_cell.angle_alpha   90.00
_cell.angle_beta   90.00
_cell.angle_gamma   90.00
#
_symmetry.space_group_name_H-M   'P 1'
#
loop_
_entity.id
_entity.type
_entity.pdbx_description
1 polymer ?
#
loop_
_entity_poly.entity_id
_entity_poly.type
_entity_poly.pdbx_seq_one_letter_code
_entity_poly.pdbx_strand_id
1 'polypeptide(L)' 'GSYLATERGVAGKGYSATQYCNLVSPEGGQELVEETLADLHALWS' A
#
# COMPACT_ATOMS: atom_id res chain seq x y z
N GLY A 1 12.28 0.25 3.26
CA GLY A 1 10.89 0.23 2.78
C GLY A 1 10.47 1.64 2.40
N SER A 2 9.61 1.78 1.39
CA SER A 2 8.95 3.04 1.02
C SER A 2 7.56 3.13 1.66
N TYR A 3 6.81 4.22 1.48
CA TYR A 3 5.43 4.29 1.97
C TYR A 3 4.45 3.56 1.05
N LEU A 4 3.43 2.96 1.65
CA LEU A 4 2.18 2.62 0.97
C LEU A 4 1.20 3.78 1.13
N ALA A 5 0.83 4.40 0.02
CA ALA A 5 -0.23 5.40 0.02
C ALA A 5 -1.60 4.70 0.17
N THR A 6 -2.59 5.43 0.66
CA THR A 6 -4.00 5.01 0.65
C THR A 6 -4.79 6.07 -0.11
N GLU A 7 -5.96 5.72 -0.65
CA GLU A 7 -6.84 6.67 -1.34
C GLU A 7 -7.16 7.90 -0.47
N ARG A 8 -7.48 7.66 0.81
CA ARG A 8 -7.68 8.71 1.81
C ARG A 8 -6.43 9.59 1.98
N GLY A 9 -5.24 8.99 1.98
CA GLY A 9 -3.97 9.71 2.03
C GLY A 9 -3.75 10.62 0.83
N VAL A 10 -4.11 10.16 -0.37
CA VAL A 10 -4.07 10.99 -1.60
C VAL A 10 -5.06 12.14 -1.52
N ALA A 11 -6.31 11.87 -1.14
CA ALA A 11 -7.35 12.90 -1.02
C ALA A 11 -6.96 14.00 -0.01
N GLY A 12 -6.34 13.59 1.11
CA GLY A 12 -5.82 14.50 2.13
C GLY A 12 -4.49 15.17 1.79
N LYS A 13 -3.91 14.91 0.61
CA LYS A 13 -2.56 15.37 0.20
C LYS A 13 -1.49 15.05 1.26
N GLY A 14 -1.60 13.87 1.86
CA GLY A 14 -0.67 13.40 2.88
C GLY A 14 0.74 13.20 2.30
N TYR A 15 1.75 13.33 3.15
CA TYR A 15 3.15 13.19 2.74
C TYR A 15 3.45 11.84 2.04
N SER A 16 2.81 10.75 2.49
CA SER A 16 2.97 9.42 1.87
C SER A 16 2.41 9.32 0.44
N ALA A 17 1.56 10.27 0.02
CA ALA A 17 0.87 10.25 -1.27
C ALA A 17 1.63 10.92 -2.41
N THR A 18 2.83 11.47 -2.17
CA THR A 18 3.64 12.04 -3.26
C THR A 18 4.39 10.95 -4.02
N GLN A 19 4.64 11.15 -5.32
CA GLN A 19 5.42 10.24 -6.17
C GLN A 19 6.86 9.98 -5.67
N TYR A 20 7.36 10.82 -4.76
CA TYR A 20 8.67 10.65 -4.14
C TYR A 20 8.64 9.79 -2.88
N CYS A 21 7.44 9.58 -2.32
CA CYS A 21 7.24 8.92 -1.03
C CYS A 21 6.63 7.53 -1.18
N ASN A 22 5.91 7.24 -2.26
CA ASN A 22 5.44 5.90 -2.58
C ASN A 22 5.97 5.47 -3.95
N LEU A 23 6.17 4.15 -4.13
CA LEU A 23 6.71 3.58 -5.37
C LEU A 23 5.63 3.00 -6.28
N VAL A 24 4.45 2.72 -5.73
CA VAL A 24 3.45 1.83 -6.33
C VAL A 24 2.04 2.41 -6.31
N SER A 25 1.89 3.73 -6.05
CA SER A 25 0.61 4.40 -5.86
C SER A 25 -0.24 3.76 -4.73
N PRO A 26 -1.45 4.26 -4.44
CA PRO A 26 -2.37 3.56 -3.54
C PRO A 26 -2.81 2.19 -4.07
N GLU A 27 -2.99 2.06 -5.37
CA GLU A 27 -3.51 0.86 -6.01
C GLU A 27 -2.52 -0.30 -5.89
N GLY A 28 -1.26 -0.12 -6.31
CA GLY A 28 -0.23 -1.14 -6.15
C GLY A 28 0.15 -1.36 -4.68
N GLY A 29 -0.07 -0.36 -3.82
CA GLY A 29 -0.02 -0.55 -2.37
C GLY A 29 -1.05 -1.57 -1.90
N GLN A 30 -2.31 -1.43 -2.33
CA GLN A 30 -3.36 -2.37 -1.97
C GLN A 30 -3.05 -3.79 -2.48
N GLU A 31 -2.55 -3.93 -3.71
CA GLU A 31 -2.13 -5.23 -4.25
C GLU A 31 -1.11 -5.94 -3.35
N LEU A 32 -0.07 -5.23 -2.89
CA LEU A 32 0.93 -5.80 -1.97
C LEU A 32 0.33 -6.23 -0.62
N VAL A 33 -0.68 -5.52 -0.13
CA VAL A 33 -1.39 -5.88 1.10
C VAL A 33 -2.18 -7.17 0.89
N GLU A 34 -2.92 -7.29 -0.21
CA GLU A 34 -3.70 -8.49 -0.52
C GLU A 34 -2.80 -9.72 -0.73
N GLU A 35 -1.68 -9.57 -1.44
CA GLU A 35 -0.69 -10.65 -1.59
C GLU A 35 -0.13 -11.10 -0.23
N THR A 36 0.22 -10.14 0.63
CA THR A 36 0.70 -10.44 1.99
C THR A 36 -0.37 -11.15 2.80
N LEU A 37 -1.63 -10.72 2.73
CA LEU A 37 -2.74 -11.39 3.42
C LEU A 37 -2.92 -12.82 2.93
N ALA A 38 -2.84 -13.05 1.62
CA ALA A 38 -2.93 -14.39 1.04
C ALA A 38 -1.80 -15.31 1.55
N ASP A 39 -0.56 -14.80 1.60
CA ASP A 39 0.58 -15.53 2.15
C ASP A 39 0.38 -15.86 3.63
N LEU A 40 -0.08 -14.89 4.43
CA LEU A 40 -0.38 -15.13 5.84
C LEU A 40 -1.47 -16.21 5.97
N HIS A 41 -2.57 -16.11 5.23
CA HIS A 41 -3.62 -17.13 5.27
C HIS A 41 -3.09 -18.53 4.93
N ALA A 42 -2.18 -18.66 3.98
CA ALA A 42 -1.55 -19.94 3.62
C ALA A 42 -0.65 -20.51 4.72
N LEU A 43 -0.08 -19.68 5.61
CA LEU A 43 0.76 -20.13 6.72
C LEU A 43 -0.05 -20.72 7.89
N TRP A 44 -1.31 -20.30 8.05
CA TRP A 44 -2.19 -20.70 9.17
C TRP A 44 -3.43 -21.49 8.75
N SER A 45 -3.56 -21.86 7.49
CA SER A 45 -4.58 -22.79 6.97
C SER A 45 -4.19 -24.25 7.18
#